data_AF-A0A377DAE0-F1
#
_entry.id   AF-A0A377DAE0-F1
#
_cell.length_a   1.000
_cell.length_b   1.000
_cell.length_c   1.000
_cell.angle_alpha   90.00
_cell.angle_beta   90.00
_cell.angle_gamma   90.00
#
_symmetry.space_group_name_H-M   'P 1'
#
loop_
_entity.id
_entity.type
_entity.pdbx_description
1 polymer ?
#
loop_
_entity_poly.entity_id
_entity_poly.type
_entity_poly.pdbx_seq_one_letter_code
_entity_poly.pdbx_strand_id
1 'polypeptide(L)'
;MRCVTNWVRKCWEAGPSIPVEILGLSGVPAAGDEVTVVRDEKKAREVALYRQGKFREVKLARQQKSKLENMFANMTEGEVHEVNIVLKADVQGSVEAISDSLLKLSTDEVKVKIIGSGVGGITETDATLVRRPTPSWLASTYVLMPLHVK
;
A
#
# COMPACT_ATOMS: atom_id res chain seq x y z
N MET A 1 -1.34 -13.07 20.33
CA MET A 1 -2.19 -11.86 20.41
C MET A 1 -2.05 -11.25 21.80
N ARG A 2 -1.92 -9.92 21.91
CA ARG A 2 -1.71 -9.26 23.23
C ARG A 2 -2.96 -8.60 23.81
N CYS A 3 -3.97 -8.26 23.01
CA CYS A 3 -5.25 -7.76 23.53
C CYS A 3 -6.35 -7.87 22.46
N VAL A 4 -7.58 -8.11 22.91
CA VAL A 4 -8.82 -8.08 22.14
C VAL A 4 -9.71 -7.01 22.76
N THR A 5 -10.10 -6.00 21.97
CA THR A 5 -11.00 -4.91 22.40
C THR A 5 -12.27 -4.94 21.56
N ASN A 6 -13.42 -4.85 22.24
CA ASN A 6 -14.69 -4.45 21.62
C ASN A 6 -14.88 -2.96 21.95
N TRP A 7 -15.58 -2.19 21.11
CA TRP A 7 -15.73 -0.72 21.06
C TRP A 7 -15.90 0.03 22.40
N VAL A 8 -16.19 -0.66 23.51
CA VAL A 8 -16.42 -0.09 24.85
C VAL A 8 -15.51 -0.68 25.93
N ARG A 9 -14.90 -1.86 25.74
CA ARG A 9 -14.14 -2.56 26.80
C ARG A 9 -13.18 -3.63 26.28
N LYS A 10 -12.14 -3.92 27.06
CA LYS A 10 -11.26 -5.10 26.85
C LYS A 10 -12.09 -6.36 27.02
N CYS A 11 -12.02 -7.26 26.05
CA CYS A 11 -12.73 -8.53 26.04
C CYS A 11 -11.71 -9.68 26.05
N TRP A 12 -11.95 -10.67 26.90
CA TRP A 12 -11.11 -11.88 26.97
C TRP A 12 -11.55 -12.96 25.98
N GLU A 13 -12.81 -12.89 25.53
CA GLU A 13 -13.43 -13.83 24.60
C GLU A 13 -14.18 -13.08 23.50
N ALA A 14 -14.19 -13.67 22.30
CA ALA A 14 -14.88 -13.15 21.12
C ALA A 14 -15.82 -14.22 20.58
N GLY A 15 -17.12 -13.93 20.56
CA GLY A 15 -18.12 -14.80 19.94
C GLY A 15 -18.20 -14.60 18.42
N PRO A 16 -18.79 -15.56 17.67
CA PRO A 16 -19.09 -15.35 16.25
C PRO A 16 -20.07 -14.17 16.14
N SER A 17 -19.80 -13.24 15.21
CA SER A 17 -20.58 -12.00 14.96
C SER A 17 -20.23 -10.77 15.81
N ILE A 18 -19.18 -10.80 16.64
CA ILE A 18 -18.68 -9.60 17.33
C ILE A 18 -17.44 -9.07 16.59
N PRO A 19 -17.43 -7.82 16.09
CA PRO A 19 -16.21 -7.23 15.56
C PRO A 19 -15.23 -6.99 16.70
N VAL A 20 -13.98 -7.41 16.50
CA VAL A 20 -12.93 -7.33 17.49
C VAL A 20 -11.72 -6.63 16.91
N GLU A 21 -11.20 -5.67 17.66
CA GLU A 21 -9.91 -5.08 17.39
C GLU A 21 -8.81 -5.96 17.99
N ILE A 22 -7.85 -6.31 17.14
CA ILE A 22 -6.74 -7.19 17.48
C ILE A 22 -5.47 -6.34 17.57
N LEU A 23 -4.83 -6.37 18.74
CA LEU A 23 -3.56 -5.68 18.95
C LEU A 23 -2.37 -6.65 19.00
N GLY A 24 -1.25 -6.19 18.44
CA GLY A 24 0.03 -6.89 18.48
C GLY A 24 0.33 -7.77 17.26
N LEU A 25 -0.22 -7.44 16.10
CA LEU A 25 0.23 -7.99 14.82
C LEU A 25 1.59 -7.41 14.43
N SER A 26 2.38 -8.16 13.67
CA SER A 26 3.71 -7.72 13.22
C SER A 26 3.67 -6.68 12.10
N GLY A 27 2.51 -6.43 11.50
CA GLY A 27 2.29 -5.46 10.44
C GLY A 27 0.81 -5.27 10.19
N VAL A 28 0.49 -4.36 9.27
CA VAL A 28 -0.88 -4.09 8.85
C VAL A 28 -1.30 -5.19 7.85
N PRO A 29 -2.33 -5.99 8.15
CA PRO A 29 -2.86 -6.96 7.20
C PRO A 29 -3.55 -6.25 6.03
N ALA A 30 -3.65 -6.92 4.87
CA ALA A 30 -4.41 -6.37 3.76
C ALA A 30 -5.91 -6.42 4.07
N ALA A 31 -6.66 -5.46 3.52
CA ALA A 31 -8.12 -5.48 3.62
C ALA A 31 -8.66 -6.73 2.89
N GLY A 32 -9.54 -7.48 3.57
CA GLY A 32 -10.15 -8.69 3.01
C GLY A 32 -9.37 -10.00 3.21
N ASP A 33 -8.21 -9.98 3.88
CA ASP A 33 -7.47 -11.21 4.21
C ASP A 33 -8.16 -12.04 5.30
N GLU A 34 -8.15 -13.36 5.14
CA GLU A 34 -8.67 -14.29 6.13
C GLU A 34 -7.66 -14.53 7.27
N VAL A 35 -8.15 -14.43 8.51
CA VAL A 35 -7.35 -14.65 9.71
C VAL A 35 -7.59 -16.06 10.24
N THR A 36 -6.53 -16.86 10.32
CA THR A 36 -6.58 -18.22 10.87
C THR A 36 -5.77 -18.31 12.17
N VAL A 37 -6.35 -18.94 13.19
CA VAL A 37 -5.66 -19.18 14.46
C VAL A 37 -4.76 -20.42 14.33
N VAL A 38 -3.49 -20.28 14.74
CA VAL A 38 -2.52 -21.38 14.75
C VAL A 38 -2.11 -21.65 16.19
N ARG A 39 -1.91 -22.93 16.55
CA ARG A 39 -1.55 -23.34 17.92
C ARG A 39 -0.12 -22.93 18.32
N ASP A 40 0.81 -22.98 17.37
CA ASP A 40 2.24 -22.73 17.60
C ASP A 40 2.71 -21.46 16.88
N GLU A 41 3.41 -20.58 17.59
CA GLU A 41 3.98 -19.35 17.00
C GLU A 41 5.04 -19.66 15.93
N LYS A 42 5.86 -20.69 16.13
CA LYS A 42 6.90 -21.09 15.18
C LYS A 42 6.31 -21.47 13.82
N LYS A 43 5.24 -22.27 13.81
CA LYS A 43 4.52 -22.67 12.60
C LYS A 43 3.81 -21.47 11.95
N ALA A 44 3.21 -20.60 12.76
CA ALA A 44 2.59 -19.38 12.25
C ALA A 44 3.59 -18.48 11.49
N ARG A 45 4.81 -18.35 12.04
CA ARG A 45 5.89 -17.58 11.41
C ARG A 45 6.35 -18.21 10.08
N GLU A 46 6.50 -19.53 10.05
CA GLU A 46 6.89 -20.26 8.83
C GLU A 46 5.84 -20.09 7.72
N VAL A 47 4.56 -20.26 8.05
CA VAL A 47 3.45 -20.06 7.09
C VAL A 47 3.38 -18.62 6.62
N ALA A 48 3.56 -17.64 7.53
CA ALA A 48 3.57 -16.22 7.17
C ALA A 48 4.72 -15.88 6.20
N LEU A 49 5.93 -16.39 6.47
CA LEU A 49 7.09 -16.19 5.58
C LEU A 49 6.88 -16.86 4.22
N TYR A 50 6.30 -18.06 4.19
CA TYR A 50 5.97 -18.73 2.94
C TYR A 50 4.97 -17.92 2.10
N ARG A 51 3.90 -17.40 2.72
CA ARG A 51 2.91 -16.54 2.07
C ARG A 51 3.54 -15.24 1.54
N GLN A 52 4.40 -14.61 2.33
CA GLN A 52 5.12 -13.41 1.90
C GLN A 52 6.08 -13.69 0.73
N GLY A 53 6.79 -14.82 0.77
CA GLY A 53 7.67 -15.26 -0.32
C GLY A 53 6.90 -15.44 -1.63
N LYS A 54 5.81 -16.21 -1.60
CA LYS A 54 4.88 -16.39 -2.73
C LYS A 54 4.38 -15.06 -3.30
N PHE A 55 3.94 -14.15 -2.42
CA PHE A 55 3.42 -12.84 -2.85
C PHE A 55 4.51 -11.99 -3.53
N ARG A 56 5.74 -12.03 -3.00
CA ARG A 56 6.89 -11.33 -3.58
C ARG A 56 7.26 -11.88 -4.95
N GLU A 57 7.28 -13.19 -5.13
CA GLU A 57 7.54 -13.83 -6.42
C GLU A 57 6.50 -13.43 -7.47
N VAL A 58 5.21 -13.49 -7.12
CA VAL A 58 4.12 -13.08 -8.03
C VAL A 58 4.22 -11.60 -8.40
N LYS A 59 4.54 -10.71 -7.44
CA LYS A 59 4.77 -9.28 -7.71
C LYS A 59 5.95 -9.07 -8.66
N LEU A 60 7.07 -9.75 -8.44
CA LEU A 60 8.26 -9.63 -9.28
C LEU A 60 7.99 -10.12 -10.71
N ALA A 61 7.29 -11.25 -10.86
CA ALA A 61 6.90 -11.77 -12.17
C ALA A 61 5.98 -10.79 -12.92
N ARG A 62 5.00 -10.17 -12.24
CA ARG A 62 4.14 -9.13 -12.82
C ARG A 62 4.96 -7.89 -13.25
N GLN A 63 5.89 -7.44 -12.41
CA GLN A 63 6.74 -6.29 -12.73
C GLN A 63 7.65 -6.55 -13.94
N GLN A 64 8.16 -7.77 -14.11
CA GLN A 64 8.99 -8.11 -15.27
C GLN A 64 8.18 -8.06 -16.56
N LYS A 65 6.95 -8.60 -16.55
CA LYS A 65 6.04 -8.54 -17.70
C LYS A 65 5.68 -7.09 -18.07
N SER A 66 5.25 -6.30 -17.09
CA SER A 66 4.87 -4.90 -17.34
C SER A 66 6.05 -4.04 -17.81
N LYS A 67 7.28 -4.33 -17.35
CA LYS A 67 8.47 -3.61 -17.81
C LYS A 67 8.76 -3.87 -19.29
N LEU A 68 8.61 -5.12 -19.74
CA LEU A 68 8.81 -5.46 -21.15
C LEU A 68 7.74 -4.78 -22.03
N GLU A 69 6.47 -4.84 -21.63
CA GLU A 69 5.37 -4.17 -22.33
C GLU A 69 5.58 -2.64 -22.39
N ASN A 70 5.95 -2.01 -21.27
CA ASN A 70 6.20 -0.57 -21.21
C ASN A 70 7.43 -0.14 -22.02
N MET A 71 8.45 -0.99 -22.19
CA MET A 71 9.60 -0.67 -23.07
C MET A 71 9.17 -0.53 -24.54
N PHE A 72 8.18 -1.31 -24.99
CA PHE A 72 7.63 -1.20 -26.35
C PHE A 72 6.74 0.04 -26.50
N ALA A 73 5.91 0.35 -25.49
CA ALA A 73 5.02 1.52 -25.52
C ALA A 73 5.79 2.86 -25.45
N ASN A 74 6.78 2.96 -24.57
CA ASN A 74 7.55 4.20 -24.34
C ASN A 74 8.46 4.60 -25.52
N MET A 75 8.64 3.73 -26.52
CA MET A 75 9.35 4.05 -27.76
C MET A 75 8.45 4.71 -28.80
N THR A 76 7.14 4.75 -28.55
CA THR A 76 6.09 5.17 -29.50
C THR A 76 5.40 6.49 -29.11
N GLU A 77 5.47 6.90 -27.84
CA GLU A 77 4.83 8.12 -27.33
C GLU A 77 5.85 9.26 -27.10
N GLY A 78 5.62 10.39 -27.78
CA GLY A 78 6.28 11.67 -27.49
C GLY A 78 5.82 12.27 -26.16
N GLU A 79 6.53 13.30 -25.68
CA GLU A 79 6.44 13.95 -24.35
C GLU A 79 5.09 13.82 -23.61
N VAL A 80 4.93 12.77 -22.81
CA VAL A 80 3.84 12.65 -21.84
C VAL A 80 4.28 13.27 -20.51
N HIS A 81 3.47 14.17 -19.94
CA HIS A 81 3.77 14.75 -18.64
C HIS A 81 3.39 13.77 -17.52
N GLU A 82 4.38 13.27 -16.78
CA GLU A 82 4.15 12.40 -15.62
C GLU A 82 4.15 13.20 -14.31
N VAL A 83 3.12 12.99 -13.48
CA VAL A 83 3.05 13.53 -12.11
C VAL A 83 3.21 12.40 -11.11
N ASN A 84 4.25 12.52 -10.29
CA ASN A 84 4.60 11.52 -9.30
C ASN A 84 4.04 11.89 -7.92
N ILE A 85 3.26 11.00 -7.33
CA ILE A 85 2.60 11.21 -6.03
C ILE A 85 3.04 10.14 -5.03
N VAL A 86 3.24 10.57 -3.78
CA VAL A 86 3.40 9.68 -2.63
C VAL A 86 2.17 9.81 -1.74
N LEU A 87 1.49 8.70 -1.50
CA LEU A 87 0.23 8.66 -0.80
C LEU A 87 0.40 7.96 0.55
N LYS A 88 0.02 8.65 1.63
CA LYS A 88 -0.04 8.11 2.99
C LYS A 88 -1.43 8.36 3.55
N ALA A 89 -2.06 7.33 4.09
CA ALA A 89 -3.36 7.46 4.73
C ALA A 89 -3.38 6.70 6.07
N ASP A 90 -4.36 6.99 6.91
CA ASP A 90 -4.45 6.40 8.26
C ASP A 90 -4.93 4.94 8.23
N VAL A 91 -5.75 4.58 7.24
CA VAL A 91 -6.33 3.24 7.08
C VAL A 91 -6.05 2.67 5.69
N GLN A 92 -5.86 1.36 5.61
CA GLN A 92 -5.56 0.64 4.36
C GLN A 92 -6.63 0.87 3.28
N GLY A 93 -7.91 0.90 3.64
CA GLY A 93 -9.01 1.08 2.69
C GLY A 93 -9.01 2.45 2.00
N SER A 94 -8.55 3.51 2.68
CA SER A 94 -8.47 4.86 2.09
C SER A 94 -7.35 4.94 1.06
N VAL A 95 -6.22 4.27 1.29
CA VAL A 95 -5.12 4.20 0.32
C VAL A 95 -5.62 3.60 -1.00
N GLU A 96 -6.36 2.49 -0.91
CA GLU A 96 -6.88 1.78 -2.07
C GLU A 96 -7.92 2.61 -2.82
N ALA A 97 -8.92 3.17 -2.12
CA ALA A 97 -9.97 3.98 -2.73
C ALA A 97 -9.44 5.23 -3.45
N ILE A 98 -8.47 5.92 -2.85
CA ILE A 98 -7.89 7.13 -3.44
C ILE A 98 -6.97 6.76 -4.61
N SER A 99 -6.21 5.65 -4.51
CA SER A 99 -5.37 5.20 -5.61
C SER A 99 -6.16 4.89 -6.88
N ASP A 100 -7.31 4.22 -6.74
CA ASP A 100 -8.22 3.94 -7.85
C ASP A 100 -8.84 5.22 -8.43
N SER A 101 -9.21 6.16 -7.55
CA SER A 101 -9.76 7.45 -7.97
C SER A 101 -8.74 8.29 -8.75
N LEU A 102 -7.48 8.30 -8.32
CA LEU A 102 -6.39 9.00 -9.01
C LEU A 102 -6.05 8.37 -10.37
N LEU A 103 -6.12 7.04 -10.48
CA LEU A 103 -5.95 6.35 -11.76
C LEU A 103 -7.09 6.69 -12.73
N LYS A 104 -8.33 6.76 -12.25
CA LYS A 104 -9.49 7.18 -13.09
C LYS A 104 -9.40 8.62 -13.58
N LEU A 105 -8.73 9.50 -12.84
CA LEU A 105 -8.51 10.90 -13.21
C LEU A 105 -7.30 11.09 -14.15
N SER A 106 -6.55 10.03 -14.45
CA SER A 106 -5.43 10.12 -15.40
C SER A 106 -5.93 10.40 -16.82
N THR A 107 -5.26 11.32 -17.51
CA THR A 107 -5.58 11.72 -18.87
C THR A 107 -4.40 11.43 -19.78
N ASP A 108 -4.62 11.39 -21.09
CA ASP A 108 -3.55 11.11 -22.07
C ASP A 108 -2.47 12.20 -22.08
N GLU A 109 -2.80 13.43 -21.66
CA GLU A 109 -1.86 14.54 -21.52
C GLU A 109 -1.05 14.48 -20.21
N VAL A 110 -1.67 14.02 -19.11
CA VAL A 110 -1.05 13.94 -17.78
C VAL A 110 -1.26 12.57 -17.14
N LYS A 111 -0.19 11.77 -17.11
CA LYS A 111 -0.17 10.46 -16.44
C LYS A 111 0.16 10.63 -14.96
N VAL A 112 -0.79 10.26 -14.09
CA VAL A 112 -0.58 10.24 -12.63
C VAL A 112 0.02 8.91 -12.21
N LYS A 113 1.14 8.95 -11.49
CA LYS A 113 1.87 7.77 -11.04
C LYS A 113 2.12 7.80 -9.55
N ILE A 114 1.70 6.75 -8.86
CA ILE A 114 1.89 6.59 -7.42
C ILE A 114 3.22 5.85 -7.20
N ILE A 115 4.24 6.53 -6.66
CA ILE A 115 5.57 5.95 -6.41
C ILE A 115 5.59 5.16 -5.11
N GLY A 116 4.91 5.67 -4.09
CA GLY A 116 4.85 5.07 -2.76
C GLY A 116 3.48 5.24 -2.15
N SER A 117 2.90 4.14 -1.71
CA SER A 117 1.62 4.11 -0.99
C SER A 117 1.82 3.40 0.34
N GLY A 118 1.41 4.00 1.44
CA GLY A 118 1.54 3.37 2.76
C GLY A 118 0.48 3.82 3.74
N VAL A 119 0.38 3.09 4.84
CA VAL A 119 -0.50 3.41 5.96
C VAL A 119 0.33 3.98 7.11
N GLY A 120 -0.17 5.04 7.75
CA GLY A 120 0.44 5.68 8.91
C GLY A 120 1.13 7.01 8.62
N GLY A 121 1.84 7.52 9.63
CA GLY A 121 2.49 8.83 9.59
C GLY A 121 3.57 8.96 8.51
N ILE A 122 3.82 10.20 8.10
CA ILE A 122 4.89 10.52 7.14
C ILE A 122 6.24 10.36 7.83
N THR A 123 7.12 9.57 7.22
CA THR A 123 8.48 9.31 7.72
C THR A 123 9.55 10.00 6.86
N GLU A 124 10.76 10.13 7.39
CA GLU A 124 11.91 10.69 6.65
C GLU A 124 12.25 9.87 5.39
N THR A 125 11.99 8.57 5.40
CA THR A 125 12.15 7.71 4.22
C THR A 125 11.20 8.11 3.10
N ASP A 126 9.97 8.50 3.42
CA ASP A 126 8.98 8.99 2.44
C ASP A 126 9.43 10.34 1.86
N ALA A 127 9.94 11.24 2.70
CA ALA A 127 10.51 12.52 2.26
C ALA A 127 11.73 12.33 1.33
N THR A 128 12.55 11.32 1.61
CA THR A 128 13.72 10.98 0.78
C THR A 128 13.31 10.42 -0.58
N LEU A 129 12.23 9.63 -0.64
CA LEU A 129 11.68 9.12 -1.91
C LEU A 129 11.19 10.26 -2.80
N VAL A 130 10.49 11.24 -2.24
CA VAL A 130 10.06 12.45 -2.95
C VAL A 130 11.26 13.30 -3.39
N ARG A 131 12.27 13.41 -2.52
CA ARG A 131 13.50 14.19 -2.79
C ARG A 131 14.43 13.54 -3.82
N ARG A 132 14.14 12.34 -4.32
CA ARG A 132 14.89 11.73 -5.42
C ARG A 132 14.14 11.90 -6.76
N PRO A 133 13.98 13.12 -7.31
CA PRO A 133 13.51 13.25 -8.67
C PRO A 133 14.63 12.81 -9.63
N THR A 134 14.22 12.18 -10.73
CA THR A 134 15.04 12.04 -11.95
C THR A 134 15.43 13.43 -12.51
N PRO A 135 16.41 13.51 -13.43
CA PRO A 135 17.12 14.76 -13.71
C PRO A 135 16.21 15.93 -14.02
N SER A 136 16.54 17.05 -13.36
CA SER A 136 16.29 18.46 -13.67
C SER A 136 15.46 18.77 -14.93
N TRP A 137 14.53 19.72 -14.80
CA TRP A 137 13.86 20.54 -15.84
C TRP A 137 12.34 20.40 -15.98
N LEU A 138 11.68 19.41 -15.37
CA LEU A 138 10.22 19.44 -15.18
C LEU A 138 9.90 19.53 -13.69
N ALA A 139 9.45 20.70 -13.24
CA ALA A 139 8.98 20.93 -11.88
C ALA A 139 7.69 20.13 -11.65
N SER A 140 7.83 18.84 -11.34
CA SER A 140 6.71 18.01 -10.89
C SER A 140 6.27 18.54 -9.54
N THR A 141 5.06 19.10 -9.49
CA THR A 141 4.48 19.68 -8.29
C THR A 141 4.05 18.53 -7.38
N TYR A 142 4.81 18.29 -6.32
CA TYR A 142 4.47 17.26 -5.34
C TYR A 142 3.37 17.76 -4.41
N VAL A 143 2.24 17.08 -4.41
CA VAL A 143 1.17 17.29 -3.42
C VAL A 143 1.35 16.26 -2.31
N LEU A 144 1.99 16.67 -1.22
CA LEU A 144 1.94 15.94 0.05
C LEU A 144 0.60 16.25 0.70
N MET A 145 -0.39 15.39 0.49
CA MET A 145 -1.69 15.50 1.13
C MET A 145 -1.72 14.65 2.40
N PRO A 146 -1.68 15.26 3.61
CA PRO A 146 -2.08 14.57 4.83
C PRO A 146 -3.60 14.39 4.78
N LEU A 147 -4.06 13.18 4.48
CA LEU A 147 -5.48 12.85 4.43
C LEU A 147 -5.94 12.30 5.78
N HIS A 148 -6.44 13.20 6.64
CA HIS A 148 -7.30 12.82 7.77
C HIS A 148 -8.72 12.58 7.25
N VAL A 149 -9.12 11.32 7.15
CA VAL A 149 -10.53 10.96 6.93
C VAL A 149 -11.11 10.64 8.30
N LYS A 150 -11.96 11.53 8.82
CA LYS A 150 -12.80 11.28 10.00
C LYS A 150 -13.92 10.30 9.67
#